data_AF-A0A4D4MZD5-F1
#
_entry.id   AF-A0A4D4MZD5-F1
#
_cell.length_a   1.000
_cell.length_b   1.000
_cell.length_c   1.000
_cell.angle_alpha   90.00
_cell.angle_beta   90.00
_cell.angle_gamma   90.00
#
_symmetry.space_group_name_H-M   'P 1'
#
loop_
_entity.id
_entity.type
_entity.pdbx_description
1 polymer ?
#
loop_
_entity_poly.entity_id
_entity_poly.type
_entity_poly.pdbx_seq_one_letter_code
_entity_poly.pdbx_strand_id
1 'polypeptide(L)'
;MPVERQETLLALVRDRIAAVLGHASSDRIETDRPFRDLGFTSLTAVELRNRLNAATGLRLPVSLVFDYPTLGELVELLAGKLVPDGTEPAARPEDDREAAVRRTLLSIPLARLREHGLLDTLLALADDGGAQPEAADRSDEIKSMDVAALLAMARSTTASSTASTTAQ
;
A
#
# COMPACT_ATOMS: atom_id res chain seq x y z
N MET A 1 17.55 -23.95 -5.45
CA MET A 1 17.50 -24.36 -4.02
C MET A 1 16.34 -23.64 -3.32
N PRO A 2 15.72 -24.17 -2.25
CA PRO A 2 14.63 -23.49 -1.53
C PRO A 2 15.03 -22.14 -0.91
N VAL A 3 16.30 -21.97 -0.54
CA VAL A 3 16.85 -20.72 0.00
C VAL A 3 16.83 -19.58 -1.03
N GLU A 4 17.27 -19.83 -2.27
CA GLU A 4 17.24 -18.83 -3.36
C GLU A 4 15.81 -18.37 -3.68
N ARG A 5 14.82 -19.27 -3.58
CA ARG A 5 13.40 -18.95 -3.78
C ARG A 5 12.88 -18.02 -2.69
N GLN A 6 13.25 -18.28 -1.45
CA GLN A 6 12.84 -17.47 -0.30
C GLN A 6 13.44 -16.07 -0.37
N GLU A 7 14.72 -15.93 -0.74
CA GLU A 7 15.37 -14.64 -0.96
C GLU A 7 14.73 -13.86 -2.11
N THR A 8 14.39 -14.55 -3.22
CA THR A 8 13.69 -13.93 -4.36
C THR A 8 12.31 -13.41 -3.96
N LEU A 9 11.56 -14.22 -3.21
CA LEU A 9 10.22 -13.85 -2.72
C LEU A 9 10.31 -12.68 -1.73
N LEU A 10 11.29 -12.71 -0.84
CA LEU A 10 11.53 -11.64 0.12
C LEU A 10 11.91 -10.32 -0.57
N ALA A 11 12.74 -10.36 -1.61
CA ALA A 11 13.04 -9.19 -2.43
C ALA A 11 11.78 -8.63 -3.12
N LEU A 12 10.92 -9.50 -3.66
CA LEU A 12 9.64 -9.11 -4.26
C LEU A 12 8.70 -8.44 -3.26
N VAL A 13 8.56 -9.01 -2.05
CA VAL A 13 7.67 -8.43 -1.03
C VAL A 13 8.22 -7.09 -0.54
N ARG A 14 9.54 -6.97 -0.33
CA ARG A 14 10.18 -5.68 0.03
C ARG A 14 9.95 -4.60 -1.01
N ASP A 15 10.11 -4.94 -2.29
CA ASP A 15 9.88 -4.00 -3.39
C ASP A 15 8.44 -3.49 -3.41
N ARG A 16 7.47 -4.39 -3.18
CA ARG A 16 6.04 -4.05 -3.12
C ARG A 16 5.72 -3.17 -1.92
N ILE A 17 6.32 -3.42 -0.77
CA ILE A 17 6.17 -2.57 0.41
C ILE A 17 6.77 -1.18 0.18
N ALA A 18 7.99 -1.11 -0.37
CA ALA A 18 8.64 0.16 -0.68
C ALA A 18 7.79 1.02 -1.63
N ALA A 19 7.19 0.39 -2.64
CA ALA A 19 6.32 1.06 -3.59
C ALA A 19 5.00 1.56 -2.97
N VAL A 20 4.43 0.84 -1.99
CA VAL A 20 3.21 1.27 -1.27
C VAL A 20 3.51 2.41 -0.29
N LEU A 21 4.65 2.37 0.38
CA LEU A 21 5.05 3.41 1.35
C LEU A 21 5.68 4.64 0.68
N GLY A 22 5.83 4.63 -0.66
CA GLY A 22 6.51 5.71 -1.39
C GLY A 22 7.99 5.86 -0.98
N HIS A 23 8.61 4.82 -0.44
CA HIS A 23 10.00 4.82 -0.03
C HIS A 23 10.90 4.46 -1.21
N ALA A 24 11.90 5.28 -1.48
CA ALA A 24 12.86 5.08 -2.57
C ALA A 24 13.84 3.91 -2.36
N SER A 25 13.88 3.31 -1.16
CA SER A 25 14.83 2.22 -0.85
C SER A 25 14.17 1.11 -0.06
N SER A 26 14.00 -0.04 -0.72
CA SER A 26 13.53 -1.31 -0.16
C SER A 26 14.49 -1.92 0.87
N ASP A 27 15.76 -1.50 0.86
CA ASP A 27 16.83 -2.00 1.75
C ASP A 27 16.66 -1.60 3.23
N ARG A 28 15.83 -0.60 3.52
CA ARG A 28 15.58 -0.13 4.90
C ARG A 28 14.44 -0.87 5.60
N ILE A 29 13.82 -1.84 4.93
CA ILE A 29 12.70 -2.62 5.47
C ILE A 29 13.25 -3.85 6.20
N GLU A 30 13.39 -3.71 7.52
CA GLU A 30 13.77 -4.78 8.44
C GLU A 30 12.72 -5.91 8.45
N THR A 31 13.20 -7.16 8.44
CA THR A 31 12.33 -8.34 8.30
C THR A 31 11.44 -8.60 9.51
N ASP A 32 11.95 -8.27 10.71
CA ASP A 32 11.28 -8.46 12.01
C ASP A 32 10.52 -7.22 12.48
N ARG A 33 10.57 -6.12 11.72
CA ARG A 33 9.89 -4.89 12.13
C ARG A 33 8.39 -4.98 11.82
N PRO A 34 7.52 -4.59 12.78
CA PRO A 34 6.09 -4.55 12.54
C PRO A 34 5.72 -3.54 11.45
N PHE A 35 4.80 -3.90 10.55
CA PHE A 35 4.30 -3.03 9.49
C PHE A 35 3.67 -1.73 10.02
N ARG A 36 3.03 -1.79 11.18
CA ARG A 36 2.52 -0.61 11.90
C ARG A 36 3.61 0.44 12.19
N ASP A 37 4.82 0.00 12.52
CA ASP A 37 5.94 0.89 12.85
C ASP A 37 6.63 1.42 11.59
N LEU A 38 6.31 0.83 10.43
CA LEU A 38 6.68 1.29 9.09
C LEU A 38 5.64 2.25 8.49
N GLY A 39 4.53 2.52 9.19
CA GLY A 39 3.48 3.41 8.72
C GLY A 39 2.36 2.73 7.91
N PHE A 40 2.21 1.40 8.00
CA PHE A 40 1.04 0.75 7.41
C PHE A 40 -0.25 1.13 8.12
N THR A 41 -1.21 1.54 7.31
CA THR A 41 -2.60 1.79 7.65
C THR A 41 -3.51 0.76 6.96
N SER A 42 -4.81 0.79 7.25
CA SER A 42 -5.80 -0.05 6.59
C SER A 42 -5.82 0.13 5.06
N LEU A 43 -5.59 1.35 4.55
CA LEU A 43 -5.58 1.63 3.12
C LEU A 43 -4.33 1.04 2.43
N THR A 44 -3.15 1.26 3.01
CA THR A 44 -1.90 0.70 2.48
C THR A 44 -1.87 -0.83 2.57
N ALA A 45 -2.58 -1.43 3.53
CA ALA A 45 -2.74 -2.87 3.63
C ALA A 45 -3.53 -3.45 2.43
N VAL A 46 -4.62 -2.78 2.03
CA VAL A 46 -5.40 -3.14 0.82
C VAL A 46 -4.52 -3.04 -0.43
N GLU A 47 -3.74 -1.98 -0.55
CA GLU A 47 -2.89 -1.77 -1.72
C GLU A 47 -1.78 -2.82 -1.82
N LEU A 48 -1.07 -3.09 -0.72
CA LEU A 48 -0.06 -4.15 -0.66
C LEU A 48 -0.66 -5.49 -1.05
N ARG A 49 -1.84 -5.81 -0.51
CA ARG A 49 -2.58 -7.04 -0.84
C ARG A 49 -2.88 -7.13 -2.33
N ASN A 50 -3.35 -6.05 -2.95
CA ASN A 50 -3.66 -6.03 -4.38
C ASN A 50 -2.41 -6.25 -5.24
N ARG A 51 -1.30 -5.59 -4.88
CA ARG A 51 -0.01 -5.74 -5.59
C ARG A 51 0.56 -7.16 -5.43
N LEU A 52 0.46 -7.74 -4.25
CA LEU A 52 0.91 -9.12 -4.01
C LEU A 52 0.04 -10.15 -4.74
N ASN A 53 -1.29 -9.97 -4.76
CA ASN A 53 -2.19 -10.81 -5.56
C ASN A 53 -1.83 -10.74 -7.06
N ALA A 54 -1.59 -9.55 -7.59
CA ALA A 54 -1.23 -9.37 -9.00
C ALA A 54 0.12 -10.04 -9.35
N ALA A 55 1.11 -9.97 -8.43
CA ALA A 55 2.43 -10.53 -8.67
C ALA A 55 2.51 -12.05 -8.46
N THR A 56 1.70 -12.61 -7.56
CA THR A 56 1.77 -14.03 -7.16
C THR A 56 0.63 -14.87 -7.73
N GLY A 57 -0.44 -14.25 -8.23
CA GLY A 57 -1.67 -14.93 -8.64
C GLY A 57 -2.49 -15.49 -7.46
N LEU A 58 -2.07 -15.26 -6.21
CA LEU A 58 -2.76 -15.73 -5.03
C LEU A 58 -3.97 -14.87 -4.69
N ARG A 59 -4.88 -15.45 -3.90
CA ARG A 59 -5.94 -14.72 -3.20
C ARG A 59 -5.54 -14.54 -1.74
N LEU A 60 -5.08 -13.34 -1.42
CA LEU A 60 -4.70 -12.95 -0.07
C LEU A 60 -5.84 -12.18 0.62
N PRO A 61 -6.07 -12.39 1.92
CA PRO A 61 -7.06 -11.64 2.69
C PRO A 61 -6.58 -10.20 2.95
N VAL A 62 -7.51 -9.26 3.11
CA VAL A 62 -7.18 -7.85 3.41
C VAL A 62 -6.58 -7.67 4.81
N SER A 63 -6.90 -8.59 5.72
CA SER A 63 -6.35 -8.62 7.08
C SER A 63 -4.89 -9.07 7.15
N LEU A 64 -4.29 -9.47 6.02
CA LEU A 64 -2.97 -10.08 5.98
C LEU A 64 -1.86 -9.28 6.68
N VAL A 65 -1.87 -7.95 6.57
CA VAL A 65 -0.87 -7.08 7.24
C VAL A 65 -1.06 -7.04 8.76
N PHE A 66 -2.25 -7.37 9.25
CA PHE A 66 -2.57 -7.43 10.67
C PHE A 66 -2.38 -8.84 11.24
N ASP A 67 -2.67 -9.88 10.44
CA ASP A 67 -2.49 -11.28 10.83
C ASP A 67 -1.02 -11.70 10.78
N TYR A 68 -0.24 -11.09 9.87
CA TYR A 68 1.19 -11.32 9.68
C TYR A 68 1.89 -9.96 9.76
N PRO A 69 2.13 -9.45 10.98
CA PRO A 69 2.58 -8.08 11.20
C PRO A 69 4.01 -7.83 10.76
N THR A 70 4.81 -8.87 10.50
CA THR A 70 6.20 -8.74 10.04
C THR A 70 6.39 -9.22 8.60
N LEU A 71 7.46 -8.74 7.97
CA LEU A 71 7.83 -9.18 6.63
C LEU A 71 8.21 -10.66 6.60
N GLY A 72 8.88 -11.17 7.64
CA GLY A 72 9.28 -12.58 7.73
C GLY A 72 8.07 -13.52 7.69
N GLU A 73 7.09 -13.26 8.55
CA GLU A 73 5.84 -14.04 8.62
C GLU A 73 5.06 -14.01 7.30
N LEU A 74 5.03 -12.86 6.63
CA LEU A 74 4.39 -12.72 5.32
C LEU A 74 5.11 -13.53 4.22
N VAL A 75 6.44 -13.48 4.18
CA VAL A 75 7.22 -14.26 3.21
C VAL A 75 7.04 -15.75 3.44
N GLU A 76 6.99 -16.21 4.70
CA GLU A 76 6.77 -17.61 5.04
C GLU A 76 5.39 -18.09 4.60
N LEU A 77 4.34 -17.30 4.85
CA LEU A 77 2.98 -17.59 4.37
C LEU A 77 2.95 -17.72 2.84
N LEU A 78 3.55 -16.77 2.13
CA LEU A 78 3.59 -16.77 0.67
C LEU A 78 4.41 -17.96 0.14
N ALA A 79 5.53 -18.29 0.78
CA ALA A 79 6.32 -19.46 0.43
C ALA A 79 5.50 -20.75 0.56
N GLY A 80 4.72 -20.89 1.64
CA GLY A 80 3.81 -22.02 1.83
C GLY A 80 2.71 -22.11 0.77
N LYS A 81 2.13 -20.97 0.36
CA LYS A 81 1.05 -20.92 -0.66
C LYS A 81 1.54 -21.08 -2.11
N LEU A 82 2.79 -20.73 -2.41
CA LEU A 82 3.39 -20.91 -3.75
C LEU A 82 3.91 -22.34 -3.97
N VAL A 83 4.06 -23.14 -2.91
CA VAL A 83 4.32 -24.57 -3.05
C VAL A 83 3.01 -25.24 -3.43
N PRO A 84 2.95 -26.02 -4.54
CA PRO A 84 1.77 -26.76 -4.92
C PRO A 84 1.58 -27.97 -3.99
N ASP A 85 1.20 -27.72 -2.74
CA ASP A 85 0.78 -28.76 -1.79
C ASP A 85 -0.40 -28.24 -0.96
N GLY A 86 -1.57 -28.16 -1.62
CA GLY A 86 -2.90 -28.52 -1.10
C GLY A 86 -3.42 -27.97 0.23
N THR A 87 -2.74 -27.07 0.93
CA THR A 87 -3.18 -26.59 2.25
C THR A 87 -3.47 -25.10 2.18
N GLU A 88 -4.68 -24.77 1.71
CA GLU A 88 -5.27 -23.46 1.91
C GLU A 88 -5.54 -23.27 3.42
N PRO A 89 -4.92 -22.29 4.10
CA PRO A 89 -5.38 -21.91 5.43
C PRO A 89 -6.74 -21.23 5.24
N ALA A 90 -7.75 -21.72 5.97
CA ALA A 90 -9.14 -21.29 5.89
C ALA A 90 -9.27 -19.76 5.87
N ALA A 91 -9.76 -19.22 4.75
CA ALA A 91 -10.19 -17.84 4.64
C ALA A 91 -11.35 -17.59 5.62
N ARG A 92 -11.47 -16.36 6.13
CA ARG A 92 -12.63 -15.96 6.93
C ARG A 92 -13.90 -16.07 6.07
N PRO A 93 -15.07 -16.39 6.64
CA PRO A 93 -16.33 -16.50 5.87
C PRO A 93 -16.73 -15.22 5.10
N GLU A 94 -16.20 -14.04 5.47
CA GLU A 94 -16.40 -12.80 4.71
C GLU A 94 -15.54 -12.73 3.43
N ASP A 95 -14.29 -13.23 3.48
CA ASP A 95 -13.43 -13.36 2.31
C ASP A 95 -14.01 -14.40 1.32
N ASP A 96 -14.64 -15.47 1.83
CA ASP A 96 -15.36 -16.45 1.02
C ASP A 96 -16.53 -15.80 0.28
N ARG A 97 -17.27 -14.90 0.95
CA ARG A 97 -18.38 -14.17 0.33
C ARG A 97 -17.89 -13.20 -0.75
N GLU A 98 -16.83 -12.44 -0.48
CA GLU A 98 -16.23 -11.56 -1.50
C GLU A 98 -15.69 -12.36 -2.69
N ALA A 99 -15.04 -13.49 -2.43
CA ALA A 99 -14.55 -14.41 -3.45
C ALA A 99 -15.69 -15.00 -4.29
N ALA A 100 -16.81 -15.33 -3.66
CA ALA A 100 -18.03 -15.81 -4.32
C ALA A 100 -18.66 -14.71 -5.18
N VAL A 101 -18.76 -13.47 -4.68
CA VAL A 101 -19.24 -12.32 -5.45
C VAL A 101 -18.36 -12.06 -6.66
N ARG A 102 -17.04 -12.02 -6.49
CA ARG A 102 -16.07 -11.82 -7.59
C ARG A 102 -16.17 -12.93 -8.64
N ARG A 103 -16.27 -14.19 -8.22
CA ARG A 103 -16.45 -15.33 -9.13
C ARG A 103 -17.76 -15.21 -9.90
N THR A 104 -18.84 -14.82 -9.22
CA THR A 104 -20.16 -14.65 -9.82
C THR A 104 -20.13 -13.53 -10.86
N LEU A 105 -19.58 -12.35 -10.51
CA LEU A 105 -19.45 -11.22 -11.44
C LEU A 105 -18.68 -11.59 -12.72
N LEU A 106 -17.57 -12.33 -12.59
CA LEU A 106 -16.77 -12.78 -13.75
C LEU A 106 -17.48 -13.83 -14.62
N SER A 107 -18.46 -14.55 -14.06
CA SER A 107 -19.22 -15.57 -14.79
C SER A 107 -20.45 -15.03 -15.54
N ILE A 108 -20.89 -13.80 -15.22
CA ILE A 108 -22.05 -13.19 -15.86
C ILE A 108 -21.61 -12.57 -17.21
N PRO A 109 -22.24 -12.93 -18.34
CA PRO A 109 -21.94 -12.30 -19.62
C PRO A 109 -22.18 -10.79 -19.58
N LEU A 110 -21.24 -9.99 -20.10
CA LEU A 110 -21.34 -8.52 -20.10
C LEU A 110 -22.62 -8.01 -20.79
N ALA A 111 -23.14 -8.73 -21.80
CA ALA A 111 -24.40 -8.40 -22.45
C ALA A 111 -25.57 -8.36 -21.46
N ARG A 112 -25.64 -9.32 -20.52
CA ARG A 112 -26.69 -9.39 -19.49
C ARG A 112 -26.54 -8.24 -18.48
N LEU A 113 -25.33 -7.87 -18.11
CA LEU A 113 -25.10 -6.71 -17.21
C LEU A 113 -25.53 -5.40 -17.86
N ARG A 114 -25.26 -5.24 -19.16
CA ARG A 114 -25.65 -4.07 -19.95
C ARG A 114 -27.16 -3.98 -20.17
N GLU A 115 -27.82 -5.10 -20.45
CA GLU A 115 -29.29 -5.17 -20.60
C GLU A 115 -30.03 -4.70 -19.34
N HIS A 116 -29.43 -4.90 -18.16
CA HIS A 116 -29.98 -4.47 -16.88
C HIS A 116 -29.41 -3.15 -16.35
N GLY A 117 -28.58 -2.43 -17.13
CA GLY A 117 -27.97 -1.15 -16.72
C GLY A 117 -26.99 -1.24 -15.53
N LEU A 118 -26.57 -2.45 -15.18
CA LEU A 118 -25.64 -2.70 -14.07
C LEU A 118 -24.20 -2.38 -14.47
N LEU A 119 -23.88 -2.47 -15.77
CA LEU A 119 -22.54 -2.21 -16.28
C LEU A 119 -22.12 -0.76 -16.03
N ASP A 120 -22.98 0.20 -16.33
CA ASP A 120 -22.70 1.62 -16.13
C ASP A 120 -22.56 1.96 -14.63
N THR A 121 -23.38 1.35 -13.78
CA THR A 121 -23.27 1.48 -12.32
C THR A 121 -21.94 0.94 -11.80
N LEU A 122 -21.49 -0.22 -12.30
CA LEU A 122 -20.22 -0.82 -11.91
C LEU A 122 -19.02 0.02 -12.38
N LEU A 123 -19.12 0.61 -13.58
CA LEU A 123 -18.09 1.52 -14.11
C LEU A 123 -18.02 2.81 -13.29
N ALA A 124 -19.16 3.42 -12.95
CA ALA A 124 -19.20 4.61 -12.09
C ALA A 124 -18.57 4.34 -10.70
N LEU A 125 -18.90 3.20 -10.08
CA LEU A 125 -18.30 2.79 -8.81
C LEU A 125 -16.78 2.53 -8.91
N ALA A 126 -16.30 2.06 -10.06
CA ALA A 126 -14.87 1.84 -10.29
C ALA A 126 -14.11 3.17 -10.43
N ASP A 127 -14.72 4.18 -11.04
CA ASP A 127 -14.15 5.53 -11.15
C ASP A 127 -14.13 6.27 -9.80
N ASP A 128 -15.16 6.10 -8.95
CA ASP A 128 -15.18 6.64 -7.58
C ASP A 128 -14.09 6.04 -6.67
N GLY A 129 -13.67 4.79 -6.94
CA GLY A 129 -12.53 4.14 -6.27
C GLY A 129 -11.16 4.53 -6.81
N GLY A 130 -11.10 5.26 -7.93
CA GLY A 130 -9.88 5.70 -8.62
C GLY A 130 -9.47 7.15 -8.32
N ALA A 131 -10.24 7.89 -7.53
CA ALA A 131 -9.98 9.30 -7.26
C ALA A 131 -9.03 9.49 -6.05
N GLN A 132 -7.72 9.32 -6.27
CA GLN A 132 -6.75 10.15 -5.57
C GLN A 132 -6.36 11.30 -6.53
N PRO A 133 -6.95 12.50 -6.38
CA PRO A 133 -6.45 13.67 -7.09
C PRO A 133 -5.03 14.01 -6.58
N GLU A 134 -4.07 14.01 -7.50
CA GLU A 134 -2.93 14.91 -7.59
C GLU A 134 -2.25 15.27 -6.24
N ALA A 135 -1.30 14.42 -5.83
CA ALA A 135 -0.16 14.85 -5.02
C ALA A 135 1.11 14.94 -5.90
N ALA A 136 0.98 15.58 -7.06
CA ALA A 136 2.07 16.17 -7.80
C ALA A 136 1.65 17.64 -7.96
N ASP A 137 2.01 18.54 -7.07
CA ASP A 137 3.32 19.14 -7.08
C ASP A 137 3.46 20.00 -5.81
N ARG A 138 4.39 19.64 -4.92
CA ARG A 138 4.89 20.53 -3.87
C ARG A 138 6.42 20.61 -3.91
N SER A 139 7.03 20.08 -4.97
CA SER A 139 8.49 20.01 -5.14
C SER A 139 8.99 20.97 -6.22
N ASP A 140 8.14 21.49 -7.11
CA ASP A 140 8.51 22.60 -8.01
C ASP A 140 8.31 23.98 -7.36
N GLU A 141 7.52 24.11 -6.29
CA GLU A 141 7.32 25.40 -5.61
C GLU A 141 8.57 25.90 -4.86
N ILE A 142 9.47 24.99 -4.44
CA ILE A 142 10.70 25.37 -3.72
C ILE A 142 11.79 25.87 -4.69
N LYS A 143 11.76 25.48 -5.96
CA LYS A 143 12.79 25.88 -6.93
C LYS A 143 12.54 27.26 -7.55
N SER A 144 11.35 27.84 -7.37
CA SER A 144 11.00 29.18 -7.85
C SER A 144 10.96 30.25 -6.74
N MET A 145 11.48 29.97 -5.54
CA MET A 145 11.59 31.00 -4.50
C MET A 145 12.80 31.89 -4.75
N ASP A 146 12.55 33.18 -4.97
CA ASP A 146 13.58 34.20 -5.05
C ASP A 146 14.36 34.29 -3.73
N VAL A 147 15.69 34.43 -3.83
CA VAL A 147 16.63 34.45 -2.69
C VAL A 147 16.27 35.56 -1.69
N ALA A 148 15.62 36.64 -2.14
CA ALA A 148 15.15 37.72 -1.29
C ALA A 148 14.05 37.30 -0.30
N ALA A 149 13.16 36.37 -0.68
CA ALA A 149 12.10 35.87 0.20
C ALA A 149 12.66 34.96 1.32
N LEU A 150 13.71 34.20 1.01
CA LEU A 150 14.46 33.38 1.98
C LEU A 150 15.17 34.25 3.03
N LEU A 151 15.71 35.41 2.61
CA LEU A 151 16.36 36.37 3.50
C LEU A 151 15.37 37.11 4.42
N ALA A 152 14.13 37.34 3.96
CA ALA A 152 13.08 37.94 4.78
C ALA A 152 12.62 37.01 5.92
N MET A 153 12.46 35.71 5.64
CA MET A 153 12.08 34.71 6.66
C MET A 153 13.20 34.47 7.70
N ALA A 154 14.48 34.50 7.31
CA ALA A 154 15.58 34.35 8.27
C ALA A 154 15.68 35.51 9.29
N ARG A 155 15.21 36.72 8.91
CA ARG A 155 15.20 37.88 9.81
C ARG A 155 14.04 37.87 10.81
N SER A 156 12.90 37.27 10.47
CA SER A 156 11.78 37.15 11.42
C SER A 156 12.04 36.11 12.51
N THR A 157 12.77 35.03 12.20
CA THR A 157 13.18 34.04 13.21
C THR A 157 14.20 34.59 14.21
N THR A 158 15.11 35.48 13.78
CA THR A 158 16.10 36.10 14.69
C THR A 158 15.48 37.18 15.59
N ALA A 159 14.42 37.86 15.15
CA ALA A 159 13.71 38.85 15.97
C ALA A 159 12.93 38.25 17.16
N SER A 160 12.48 36.99 17.07
CA SER A 160 11.78 36.33 18.18
C SER A 160 12.71 35.83 19.31
N SER A 161 14.03 35.81 19.12
CA SER A 161 14.96 35.27 20.12
C SER A 161 15.55 36.31 21.10
N THR A 162 15.33 37.61 20.92
CA THR A 162 15.94 38.67 21.78
C THR A 162 14.99 39.30 22.79
N ALA A 163 13.73 38.86 22.90
CA ALA A 163 12.73 39.48 23.79
C ALA A 163 12.56 38.80 25.17
N SER A 164 13.34 37.76 25.52
CA SER A 164 13.16 37.02 26.79
C SER A 164 14.34 37.05 27.76
N THR A 165 15.20 38.07 27.72
CA THR A 165 16.26 38.24 28.74
C THR A 165 16.41 39.70 29.15
N THR A 166 15.48 40.20 29.96
CA THR A 166 15.71 41.20 31.02
C THR A 166 14.49 41.16 31.94
N ALA A 167 14.50 40.18 32.85
CA ALA A 167 13.72 40.20 34.07
C ALA A 167 14.66 39.68 35.15
N GLN A 168 15.39 40.59 35.80
CA GLN A 168 15.57 40.67 37.25
C GLN A 168 16.44 41.88 37.60
#